data_AF-A0AAZ3RU37-F1
#
_entry.id   AF-A0AAZ3RU37-F1
#
_cell.length_a   1.000
_cell.length_b   1.000
_cell.length_c   1.000
_cell.angle_alpha   90.00
_cell.angle_beta   90.00
_cell.angle_gamma   90.00
#
_symmetry.space_group_name_H-M   'P 1'
#
loop_
_entity.id
_entity.type
_entity.pdbx_description
1 polymer ?
#
loop_
_entity_poly.entity_id
_entity_poly.type
_entity_poly.pdbx_seq_one_letter_code
_entity_poly.pdbx_strand_id
1 'polypeptide(L)'
;MWGKNSNLHILQRYSHLQRTGTRVIGECRTVVQGEDVDLSCRLIETTEDLEQITWQKSTAEETQNHNFMLIYPNGVTKFIALNGLADRVQFIGDPSENLGSIRITAVRLFDEGTFTCIFSVFPSGTYTKEIPLTVLGNSLHHCFYF
;
A
#
# COMPACT_ATOMS: atom_id res chain seq x y z
N MET A 1 -29.86 5.93 53.75
CA MET A 1 -28.85 4.93 54.19
C MET A 1 -29.16 3.59 53.52
N TRP A 2 -28.18 3.11 52.75
CA TRP A 2 -27.90 1.73 52.33
C TRP A 2 -28.94 0.88 51.58
N GLY A 3 -28.52 0.51 50.35
CA GLY A 3 -29.09 -0.56 49.54
C GLY A 3 -28.42 -0.63 48.16
N LYS A 4 -27.09 -0.80 48.10
CA LYS A 4 -26.38 -1.07 46.83
C LYS A 4 -26.67 -2.51 46.43
N ASN A 5 -27.49 -2.72 45.40
CA ASN A 5 -27.62 -4.02 44.75
C ASN A 5 -26.61 -4.10 43.60
N SER A 6 -25.60 -4.92 43.79
CA SER A 6 -24.52 -5.22 42.87
C SER A 6 -24.99 -6.18 41.78
N ASN A 7 -25.28 -5.67 40.59
CA ASN A 7 -25.35 -6.45 39.35
C ASN A 7 -24.85 -5.64 38.14
N LEU A 8 -23.76 -4.89 38.32
CA LEU A 8 -23.07 -4.13 37.27
C LEU A 8 -21.60 -4.57 37.11
N HIS A 9 -21.31 -5.86 37.29
CA HIS A 9 -19.97 -6.41 37.04
C HIS A 9 -19.92 -7.48 35.92
N ILE A 10 -21.04 -7.79 35.27
CA ILE A 10 -21.10 -8.79 34.18
C ILE A 10 -21.09 -8.13 32.79
N LEU A 11 -21.03 -6.80 32.69
CA LEU A 11 -20.86 -6.10 31.40
C LEU A 11 -19.40 -5.70 31.10
N GLN A 12 -18.46 -5.90 32.02
CA GLN A 12 -17.04 -5.61 31.77
C GLN A 12 -16.26 -6.78 31.15
N ARG A 13 -16.92 -7.92 30.87
CA ARG A 13 -16.28 -9.13 30.30
C ARG A 13 -16.83 -9.55 28.93
N TYR A 14 -17.65 -8.73 28.28
CA TYR A 14 -17.96 -8.93 26.86
C TYR A 14 -17.07 -8.03 26.01
N SER A 15 -15.95 -8.64 25.62
CA SER A 15 -15.18 -8.33 24.42
C SER A 15 -14.56 -6.94 24.29
N HIS A 16 -13.40 -6.77 24.93
CA HIS A 16 -12.21 -6.26 24.21
C HIS A 16 -11.78 -7.24 23.10
N LEU A 17 -12.72 -7.73 22.26
CA LEU A 17 -12.31 -8.18 20.93
C LEU A 17 -11.92 -6.89 20.22
N GLN A 18 -10.62 -6.61 20.13
CA GLN A 18 -10.13 -5.96 18.93
C GLN A 18 -10.49 -6.91 17.78
N ARG A 19 -11.72 -6.78 17.27
CA ARG A 19 -12.05 -7.31 15.97
C ARG A 19 -11.19 -6.50 15.02
N THR A 20 -10.03 -7.04 14.65
CA THR A 20 -9.19 -6.45 13.63
C THR A 20 -10.06 -6.34 12.39
N GLY A 21 -10.39 -5.10 12.03
CA GLY A 21 -11.31 -4.79 10.94
C GLY A 21 -10.58 -4.77 9.62
N THR A 22 -11.33 -4.90 8.52
CA THR A 22 -10.83 -4.79 7.15
C THR A 22 -9.81 -3.67 7.02
N ARG A 23 -8.63 -3.99 6.47
CA ARG A 23 -7.53 -3.04 6.32
C ARG A 23 -6.52 -3.49 5.27
N VAL A 24 -5.79 -2.53 4.72
CA VAL A 24 -4.67 -2.81 3.82
C VAL A 24 -3.36 -2.84 4.61
N ILE A 25 -2.56 -3.88 4.40
CA ILE A 25 -1.20 -4.00 4.91
C ILE A 25 -0.19 -3.76 3.80
N GLY A 26 0.92 -3.16 4.18
CA GLY A 26 2.06 -2.81 3.35
C GLY A 26 3.16 -2.23 4.23
N GLU A 27 4.41 -2.40 3.80
CA GLU A 27 5.60 -2.06 4.59
C GLU A 27 6.42 -1.04 3.84
N CYS A 28 7.05 -0.11 4.57
CA CYS A 28 8.06 0.76 3.98
C CYS A 28 9.22 -0.07 3.41
N ARG A 29 9.84 0.44 2.35
CA ARG A 29 10.97 -0.22 1.68
C ARG A 29 12.13 0.75 1.54
N THR A 30 13.33 0.21 1.70
CA THR A 30 14.58 0.87 1.35
C THR A 30 15.29 0.00 0.32
N VAL A 31 15.72 0.58 -0.78
CA VAL A 31 16.36 -0.13 -1.89
C VAL A 31 17.57 0.65 -2.37
N VAL A 32 18.57 -0.05 -2.89
CA VAL A 32 19.73 0.59 -3.53
C VAL A 32 19.39 0.95 -4.97
N GLN A 33 19.84 2.11 -5.43
CA GLN A 33 19.67 2.55 -6.80
C GLN A 33 20.15 1.48 -7.80
N GLY A 34 19.35 1.21 -8.82
CA GLY A 34 19.60 0.22 -9.87
C GLY A 34 19.07 -1.17 -9.54
N GLU A 35 18.73 -1.46 -8.28
CA GLU A 35 18.06 -2.72 -7.91
C GLU A 35 16.55 -2.66 -8.18
N ASP A 36 15.91 -3.82 -8.12
CA ASP A 36 14.45 -3.95 -8.18
C ASP A 36 13.86 -3.90 -6.76
N VAL A 37 12.64 -3.39 -6.62
CA VAL A 37 11.92 -3.39 -5.34
C VAL A 37 10.49 -3.88 -5.49
N ASP A 38 10.06 -4.69 -4.52
CA ASP A 38 8.66 -5.12 -4.39
C ASP A 38 7.94 -4.30 -3.33
N LEU A 39 6.90 -3.60 -3.75
CA LEU A 39 5.99 -2.88 -2.87
C LEU A 39 4.82 -3.80 -2.53
N SER A 40 4.91 -4.42 -1.36
CA SER A 40 3.89 -5.35 -0.86
C SER A 40 2.62 -4.59 -0.47
N CYS A 41 1.48 -5.03 -1.00
CA CYS A 41 0.17 -4.49 -0.65
C CYS A 41 -0.89 -5.61 -0.64
N ARG A 42 -1.61 -5.77 0.47
CA ARG A 42 -2.67 -6.78 0.64
C ARG A 42 -3.83 -6.24 1.46
N LEU A 43 -5.06 -6.44 0.99
CA LEU A 43 -6.26 -6.24 1.81
C LEU A 43 -6.52 -7.52 2.62
N ILE A 44 -6.69 -7.37 3.92
CA ILE A 44 -6.92 -8.48 4.85
C ILE A 44 -8.18 -8.24 5.68
N GLU A 45 -8.67 -9.31 6.29
CA GLU A 45 -9.81 -9.28 7.20
C GLU A 45 -11.11 -8.80 6.52
N THR A 46 -11.18 -8.99 5.20
CA THR A 46 -12.34 -8.68 4.35
C THR A 46 -13.05 -9.94 3.87
N THR A 47 -14.35 -9.84 3.66
CA THR A 47 -15.17 -10.80 2.90
C THR A 47 -15.94 -10.10 1.77
N GLU A 48 -15.56 -8.86 1.46
CA GLU A 48 -16.23 -8.00 0.49
C GLU A 48 -15.63 -8.17 -0.90
N ASP A 49 -16.42 -7.85 -1.91
CA ASP A 49 -16.00 -7.97 -3.30
C ASP A 49 -15.08 -6.82 -3.70
N LEU A 50 -13.96 -7.18 -4.33
CA LEU A 50 -13.04 -6.23 -4.92
C LEU A 50 -13.66 -5.59 -6.16
N GLU A 51 -13.68 -4.26 -6.22
CA GLU A 51 -14.05 -3.52 -7.42
C GLU A 51 -12.82 -3.09 -8.23
N GLN A 52 -11.78 -2.63 -7.54
CA GLN A 52 -10.56 -2.10 -8.17
C GLN A 52 -9.43 -1.97 -7.15
N ILE A 53 -8.19 -2.12 -7.60
CA ILE A 53 -7.00 -1.67 -6.88
C ILE A 53 -6.39 -0.50 -7.64
N THR A 54 -6.10 0.60 -6.95
CA THR A 54 -5.45 1.78 -7.51
C THR A 54 -4.11 2.02 -6.84
N TRP A 55 -3.09 2.30 -7.64
CA TRP A 55 -1.81 2.78 -7.16
C TRP A 55 -1.63 4.26 -7.47
N GLN A 56 -1.22 5.01 -6.45
CA GLN A 56 -0.82 6.40 -6.53
C GLN A 56 0.66 6.55 -6.17
N LYS A 57 1.26 7.63 -6.67
CA LYS A 57 2.61 8.07 -6.31
C LYS A 57 2.58 9.55 -5.96
N SER A 58 3.33 9.93 -4.93
CA SER A 58 3.77 11.30 -4.65
C SER A 58 5.25 11.31 -4.31
N THR A 59 5.91 12.44 -4.53
CA THR A 59 7.33 12.65 -4.26
C THR A 59 7.52 13.96 -3.49
N ALA A 60 8.75 14.27 -3.08
CA ALA A 60 9.06 15.55 -2.46
C ALA A 60 8.83 16.75 -3.42
N GLU A 61 9.07 16.55 -4.71
CA GLU A 61 8.88 17.58 -5.75
C GLU A 61 7.42 17.68 -6.22
N GLU A 62 6.73 16.55 -6.31
CA GLU A 62 5.32 16.44 -6.72
C GLU A 62 4.50 15.82 -5.57
N THR A 63 4.03 16.68 -4.66
CA THR A 63 3.40 16.26 -3.40
C THR A 63 1.95 15.79 -3.55
N GLN A 64 1.32 16.07 -4.69
CA GLN A 64 -0.02 15.58 -4.99
C GLN A 64 0.02 14.08 -5.33
N ASN A 65 -0.91 13.31 -4.79
CA ASN A 65 -1.04 11.90 -5.13
C ASN A 65 -1.62 11.76 -6.55
N HIS A 66 -0.84 11.17 -7.45
CA HIS A 66 -1.27 10.91 -8.82
C HIS A 66 -1.54 9.42 -9.02
N ASN A 67 -2.78 9.09 -9.41
CA ASN A 67 -3.11 7.73 -9.85
C ASN A 67 -2.27 7.40 -11.10
N PHE A 68 -1.51 6.32 -11.07
CA PHE A 68 -0.71 5.90 -12.22
C PHE A 68 -1.10 4.53 -12.76
N MET A 69 -1.69 3.67 -11.93
CA MET A 69 -2.04 2.31 -12.33
C MET A 69 -3.35 1.87 -11.67
N LEU A 70 -4.18 1.17 -12.45
CA LEU A 70 -5.41 0.52 -12.04
C LEU A 70 -5.27 -0.99 -12.27
N ILE A 71 -5.80 -1.79 -11.36
CA ILE A 71 -5.89 -3.25 -11.47
C ILE A 71 -7.34 -3.64 -11.22
N TYR A 72 -7.91 -4.41 -12.14
CA TYR A 72 -9.29 -4.87 -12.07
C TYR A 72 -9.37 -6.29 -11.47
N PRO A 73 -10.55 -6.73 -10.97
CA PRO A 73 -10.70 -8.04 -10.33
C PRO A 73 -10.32 -9.22 -11.23
N ASN A 74 -10.39 -9.04 -12.56
CA ASN A 74 -9.98 -10.04 -13.55
C ASN A 74 -8.47 -10.05 -13.84
N GLY A 75 -7.66 -9.29 -13.09
CA GLY A 75 -6.21 -9.19 -13.28
C GLY A 75 -5.78 -8.24 -14.39
N VAL A 76 -6.70 -7.63 -15.14
CA VAL A 76 -6.35 -6.65 -16.17
C VAL A 76 -5.79 -5.39 -15.52
N THR A 77 -4.67 -4.90 -16.03
CA THR A 77 -4.00 -3.69 -15.55
C THR A 77 -4.07 -2.56 -16.56
N LYS A 78 -4.22 -1.32 -16.08
CA LYS A 78 -4.20 -0.12 -16.92
C LYS A 78 -3.30 0.95 -16.33
N PHE A 79 -2.30 1.39 -17.09
CA PHE A 79 -1.52 2.59 -16.78
C PHE A 79 -2.26 3.83 -17.27
N ILE A 80 -2.46 4.82 -16.40
CA ILE A 80 -3.35 5.96 -16.66
C ILE A 80 -2.65 7.32 -16.61
N ALA A 81 -1.41 7.38 -16.16
CA ALA A 81 -0.62 8.62 -16.15
C ALA A 81 0.88 8.32 -16.25
N LEU A 82 1.65 9.32 -16.71
CA LEU A 82 3.10 9.32 -16.57
C LEU A 82 3.45 9.54 -15.10
N ASN A 83 4.33 8.71 -14.55
CA ASN A 83 4.72 8.69 -13.13
C ASN A 83 6.25 8.67 -12.92
N GLY A 84 7.02 8.90 -13.99
CA GLY A 84 8.47 8.75 -14.01
C GLY A 84 8.97 7.28 -13.91
N LEU A 85 8.06 6.32 -13.76
CA LEU A 85 8.38 4.90 -13.67
C LEU A 85 8.35 4.19 -15.04
N ALA A 86 7.71 4.79 -16.04
CA ALA A 86 7.62 4.27 -17.41
C ALA A 86 7.18 2.78 -17.40
N ASP A 87 7.91 1.92 -18.09
CA ASP A 87 7.72 0.48 -18.24
C ASP A 87 8.28 -0.36 -17.07
N ARG A 88 8.83 0.29 -16.04
CA ARG A 88 9.50 -0.40 -14.93
C ARG A 88 8.54 -0.93 -13.86
N VAL A 89 7.24 -0.60 -13.96
CA VAL A 89 6.23 -1.11 -13.02
C VAL A 89 5.63 -2.39 -13.55
N GLN A 90 5.63 -3.43 -12.72
CA GLN A 90 5.03 -4.72 -13.02
C GLN A 90 4.01 -5.07 -11.94
N PHE A 91 2.85 -5.58 -12.35
CA PHE A 91 1.92 -6.21 -11.42
C PHE A 91 2.43 -7.61 -11.06
N ILE A 92 2.58 -7.88 -9.76
CA ILE A 92 3.06 -9.17 -9.24
C ILE A 92 2.09 -9.79 -8.22
N GLY A 93 0.86 -9.27 -8.17
CA GLY A 93 -0.18 -9.72 -7.25
C GLY A 93 -1.21 -10.65 -7.89
N ASP A 94 -2.27 -10.89 -7.13
CA ASP A 94 -3.43 -11.69 -7.50
C ASP A 94 -4.69 -11.03 -6.89
N PRO A 95 -5.55 -10.39 -7.70
CA PRO A 95 -6.73 -9.72 -7.19
C PRO A 95 -7.71 -10.69 -6.49
N SER A 96 -7.73 -11.97 -6.88
CA SER A 96 -8.59 -12.98 -6.25
C SER A 96 -8.16 -13.33 -4.82
N GLU A 97 -6.89 -13.09 -4.49
CA GLU A 97 -6.33 -13.23 -3.15
C GLU A 97 -6.18 -11.89 -2.42
N ASN A 98 -6.80 -10.82 -2.94
CA ASN A 98 -6.65 -9.47 -2.43
C ASN A 98 -5.18 -8.99 -2.39
N LEU A 99 -4.37 -9.45 -3.35
CA LEU A 99 -2.98 -9.08 -3.52
C LEU A 99 -2.81 -7.99 -4.58
N GLY A 100 -2.50 -6.78 -4.13
CA GLY A 100 -2.29 -5.61 -4.98
C GLY A 100 -0.82 -5.27 -5.20
N SER A 101 0.11 -6.20 -4.97
CA SER A 101 1.55 -5.91 -4.95
C SER A 101 2.12 -5.59 -6.33
N ILE A 102 3.08 -4.68 -6.38
CA ILE A 102 3.80 -4.29 -7.59
C ILE A 102 5.31 -4.41 -7.42
N ARG A 103 6.02 -4.62 -8.53
CA ARG A 103 7.47 -4.50 -8.63
C ARG A 103 7.83 -3.24 -9.39
N ILE A 104 8.86 -2.54 -8.94
CA ILE A 104 9.52 -1.46 -9.67
C ILE A 104 10.93 -1.94 -10.00
N THR A 105 11.24 -2.08 -11.29
CA THR A 105 12.57 -2.52 -11.72
C THR A 105 13.54 -1.35 -11.86
N ALA A 106 14.84 -1.61 -11.68
CA ALA A 106 15.92 -0.64 -11.90
C ALA A 106 15.63 0.75 -11.27
N VAL A 107 15.43 0.76 -9.95
CA VAL A 107 15.01 1.93 -9.18
C VAL A 107 16.00 3.08 -9.30
N ARG A 108 15.49 4.30 -9.45
CA ARG A 108 16.24 5.55 -9.60
C ARG A 108 16.06 6.42 -8.36
N LEU A 109 17.01 7.32 -8.08
CA LEU A 109 16.89 8.25 -6.94
C LEU A 109 15.58 9.06 -6.97
N PHE A 110 15.17 9.52 -8.16
CA PHE A 110 13.91 10.24 -8.36
C PHE A 110 12.64 9.38 -8.24
N ASP A 111 12.78 8.08 -7.98
CA ASP A 111 11.64 7.21 -7.67
C ASP A 111 11.25 7.24 -6.19
N GLU A 112 12.14 7.77 -5.33
CA GLU A 112 11.86 7.97 -3.91
C GLU A 112 10.58 8.78 -3.70
N GLY A 113 9.76 8.33 -2.75
CA GLY A 113 8.47 8.94 -2.48
C GLY A 113 7.53 8.02 -1.73
N THR A 114 6.26 8.41 -1.70
CA THR A 114 5.19 7.65 -1.08
C THR A 114 4.34 7.01 -2.15
N PHE A 115 4.22 5.68 -2.07
CA PHE A 115 3.35 4.90 -2.93
C PHE A 115 2.09 4.53 -2.14
N THR A 116 0.93 4.90 -2.67
CA THR A 116 -0.34 4.68 -1.98
C THR A 116 -1.14 3.63 -2.72
N CYS A 117 -1.39 2.52 -2.04
CA CYS A 117 -2.19 1.40 -2.54
C CYS A 117 -3.62 1.51 -1.98
N ILE A 118 -4.61 1.51 -2.87
CA ILE A 118 -6.01 1.73 -2.54
C ILE A 118 -6.82 0.54 -3.06
N PHE A 119 -7.52 -0.14 -2.17
CA PHE A 119 -8.53 -1.14 -2.51
C PHE A 119 -9.90 -0.48 -2.46
N SER A 120 -10.61 -0.46 -3.58
CA SER A 120 -12.04 -0.14 -3.63
C SER A 120 -12.83 -1.45 -3.55
N VAL A 121 -13.68 -1.57 -2.55
CA VAL A 121 -14.52 -2.74 -2.28
C VAL A 121 -15.97 -2.33 -2.05
N PHE A 122 -16.89 -3.23 -2.37
CA PHE A 122 -18.31 -3.01 -2.15
C PHE A 122 -18.84 -3.94 -1.04
N PRO A 123 -19.61 -3.42 -0.06
CA PRO A 123 -20.17 -2.06 0.03
C PRO A 123 -19.33 -1.04 0.83
N SER A 124 -18.24 -1.43 1.49
CA SER A 124 -17.59 -0.52 2.47
C SER A 124 -16.77 0.62 1.88
N GLY A 125 -16.54 0.66 0.56
CA GLY A 125 -15.81 1.74 -0.10
C GLY A 125 -14.30 1.48 -0.14
N THR A 126 -13.48 2.43 0.27
CA THR A 126 -12.02 2.37 0.06
C THR A 126 -11.22 2.08 1.31
N TYR A 127 -10.20 1.24 1.17
CA TYR A 127 -9.17 1.00 2.17
C TYR A 127 -7.80 1.30 1.57
N THR A 128 -6.97 2.03 2.31
CA THR A 128 -5.73 2.60 1.78
C THR A 128 -4.53 2.27 2.66
N LYS A 129 -3.37 2.11 2.04
CA LYS A 129 -2.08 2.04 2.72
C LYS A 129 -1.03 2.87 1.99
N GLU A 130 -0.37 3.74 2.74
CA GLU A 130 0.85 4.43 2.29
C GLU A 130 2.08 3.55 2.55
N ILE A 131 2.94 3.50 1.53
CA ILE A 131 4.16 2.69 1.47
C ILE A 131 5.31 3.64 1.08
N PRO A 132 6.06 4.15 2.07
CA PRO A 132 7.25 4.94 1.80
C PRO A 132 8.34 4.08 1.14
N LEU A 133 8.91 4.59 0.05
CA LEU A 133 10.09 4.02 -0.62
C LEU A 133 11.27 4.99 -0.47
N THR A 134 12.34 4.54 0.18
CA THR A 134 13.62 5.24 0.28
C THR A 134 14.63 4.63 -0.69
N VAL A 135 15.36 5.47 -1.44
CA VAL A 135 16.35 5.01 -2.43
C VAL A 135 17.75 5.44 -2.02
N LEU A 136 18.64 4.47 -1.80
CA LEU A 136 20.03 4.72 -1.46
C LEU A 136 20.87 4.85 -2.73
N GLY A 137 21.65 5.92 -2.85
CA GLY A 137 22.57 6.10 -3.99
C GLY A 137 23.73 5.11 -3.97
N ASN A 138 24.13 4.65 -5.16
CA ASN A 138 25.36 3.87 -5.31
C ASN A 138 26.59 4.79 -5.19
N SER A 139 27.30 4.71 -4.05
CA SER A 139 28.55 5.44 -3.81
C SER A 139 29.71 5.02 -4.73
N LEU A 140 29.50 4.13 -5.70
CA LEU A 140 30.55 3.61 -6.59
C LEU A 140 30.79 4.45 -7.86
N HIS A 141 29.96 5.45 -8.17
CA HIS A 141 30.16 6.32 -9.35
C HIS A 141 30.54 7.78 -9.03
N HIS A 142 30.66 8.16 -7.75
CA HIS A 142 31.06 9.52 -7.34
C HIS A 142 32.52 9.63 -6.85
N CYS A 143 33.33 8.59 -7.08
CA CYS A 143 34.78 8.60 -6.81
C CYS A 143 35.60 8.24 -8.07
N PHE A 144 35.35 8.91 -9.19
CA PHE A 144 36.32 8.94 -10.30
C PHE A 144 36.20 10.23 -11.09
N TYR A 145 36.41 11.39 -10.48
CA TYR A 145 37.03 12.53 -11.18
C TYR A 145 37.83 13.33 -10.13
N PHE A 146 39.14 13.11 -10.15
CA PHE A 146 40.14 14.10 -9.71
C PHE A 146 40.04 15.34 -10.59
#